data_AF-A0A2J5PLI2-F1
#
_entry.id   AF-A0A2J5PLI2-F1
#
_cell.length_a   1.000
_cell.length_b   1.000
_cell.length_c   1.000
_cell.angle_alpha   90.00
_cell.angle_beta   90.00
_cell.angle_gamma   90.00
#
_symmetry.space_group_name_H-M   'P 1'
#
loop_
_entity.id
_entity.type
_entity.pdbx_description
1 polymer ?
#
loop_
_entity_poly.entity_id
_entity_poly.type
_entity_poly.pdbx_seq_one_letter_code
_entity_poly.pdbx_strand_id
1 'polypeptide(L)'
;MKLYTLDETCLENARAGLKQPFSPLQLALSKLVSEADILRREAPESVVHKKLRPASGDAHDYYSLGTYWWPNPRRPNGLPYIRRDGHINPQCEN
;
A
#
# COMPACT_ATOMS: atom_id res chain seq x y z
N MET A 1 10.86 -21.87 -5.12
CA MET A 1 10.77 -20.88 -4.01
C MET A 1 9.29 -20.70 -3.77
N LYS A 2 8.73 -21.15 -2.63
CA LYS A 2 7.26 -21.13 -2.47
C LYS A 2 6.74 -19.69 -2.42
N LEU A 3 6.11 -19.26 -3.50
CA LEU A 3 5.28 -18.08 -3.55
C LEU A 3 3.91 -18.48 -3.02
N TYR A 4 3.51 -17.91 -1.89
CA TYR A 4 2.26 -18.30 -1.19
C TYR A 4 1.00 -17.68 -1.81
N THR A 5 1.17 -16.69 -2.70
CA THR A 5 0.07 -15.90 -3.28
C THR A 5 0.00 -15.97 -4.81
N LEU A 6 1.09 -16.39 -5.47
CA LEU A 6 1.18 -16.49 -6.92
C LEU A 6 1.50 -17.93 -7.33
N ASP A 7 0.86 -18.40 -8.40
CA ASP A 7 1.13 -19.72 -8.97
C ASP A 7 2.53 -19.75 -9.60
N GLU A 8 3.42 -20.60 -9.05
CA GLU A 8 4.83 -20.71 -9.48
C GLU A 8 4.93 -21.15 -10.94
N THR A 9 4.10 -22.11 -11.38
CA THR A 9 4.09 -22.63 -12.75
C THR A 9 3.68 -21.56 -13.76
N CYS A 10 2.68 -20.75 -13.42
CA CYS A 10 2.23 -19.63 -14.23
C CYS A 10 3.34 -18.60 -14.44
N LEU A 11 4.09 -18.26 -13.38
CA LEU A 11 5.21 -17.32 -13.45
C LEU A 11 6.38 -17.85 -14.27
N GLU A 12 6.71 -19.13 -14.13
CA GLU A 12 7.74 -19.80 -14.93
C GLU A 12 7.37 -19.81 -16.41
N ASN A 13 6.13 -20.16 -16.73
CA ASN A 13 5.61 -20.13 -18.09
C ASN A 13 5.60 -18.72 -18.67
N ALA A 14 5.21 -17.71 -17.90
CA ALA A 14 5.25 -16.31 -18.33
C ALA A 14 6.68 -15.86 -18.65
N ARG A 15 7.66 -16.21 -17.79
CA ARG A 15 9.09 -15.95 -18.05
C ARG A 15 9.60 -16.67 -19.28
N ALA A 16 9.21 -17.92 -19.49
CA ALA A 16 9.60 -18.69 -20.67
C ALA A 16 9.00 -18.08 -21.95
N GLY A 17 7.73 -17.71 -21.92
CA GLY A 17 7.01 -17.10 -23.04
C GLY A 17 7.59 -15.74 -23.46
N LEU A 18 8.17 -14.98 -22.53
CA LEU A 18 8.87 -13.71 -22.83
C LEU A 18 10.16 -13.90 -23.64
N LYS A 19 10.76 -15.10 -23.65
CA LYS A 19 11.97 -15.38 -24.45
C LYS A 19 11.67 -15.56 -25.93
N GLN A 20 10.41 -15.77 -26.29
CA GLN A 20 10.00 -15.96 -27.68
C GLN A 20 9.88 -14.61 -28.40
N PRO A 21 10.28 -14.53 -29.70
CA PRO A 21 10.03 -13.35 -30.50
C PRO A 21 8.51 -13.08 -30.59
N PHE A 22 8.12 -11.82 -30.53
CA PHE A 22 6.72 -11.37 -30.57
C PHE A 22 5.82 -11.90 -29.44
N SER A 23 6.39 -12.17 -28.27
CA SER A 23 5.62 -12.57 -27.10
C SER A 23 4.50 -11.56 -26.79
N PRO A 24 3.24 -12.01 -26.60
CA PRO A 24 2.14 -11.12 -26.23
C PRO A 24 2.35 -10.49 -24.83
N LEU A 25 3.25 -11.05 -24.01
CA LEU A 25 3.57 -10.56 -22.68
C LEU A 25 4.51 -9.34 -22.69
N GLN A 26 5.13 -9.01 -23.83
CA GLN A 26 6.14 -7.95 -23.91
C GLN A 26 5.59 -6.58 -23.46
N LEU A 27 4.32 -6.28 -23.79
CA LEU A 27 3.66 -5.04 -23.39
C LEU A 27 3.42 -4.98 -21.87
N ALA A 28 3.04 -6.10 -21.25
CA ALA A 28 2.85 -6.17 -19.81
C ALA A 28 4.20 -6.03 -19.08
N LEU A 29 5.26 -6.66 -19.59
CA LEU A 29 6.60 -6.53 -19.04
C LEU A 29 7.11 -5.09 -19.13
N SER A 30 6.92 -4.40 -20.26
CA SER A 30 7.38 -3.02 -20.39
C SER A 30 6.68 -2.08 -19.41
N LYS A 31 5.38 -2.26 -19.19
CA LYS A 31 4.62 -1.53 -18.17
C LYS A 31 5.17 -1.80 -16.76
N LEU A 32 5.35 -3.07 -16.39
CA LEU A 32 5.89 -3.44 -15.08
C LEU A 32 7.28 -2.84 -14.84
N VAL A 33 8.17 -2.91 -15.83
CA VAL A 33 9.53 -2.32 -15.73
C VAL A 33 9.45 -0.80 -15.61
N SER A 34 8.57 -0.14 -16.38
CA SER A 34 8.39 1.31 -16.28
C SER A 34 7.88 1.75 -14.91
N GLU A 35 6.93 1.02 -14.33
CA GLU A 35 6.44 1.28 -12.97
C GLU A 35 7.56 1.08 -11.94
N ALA A 36 8.34 0.00 -12.07
CA ALA A 36 9.48 -0.25 -11.19
C ALA A 36 10.57 0.85 -11.31
N ASP A 37 10.82 1.37 -12.51
CA ASP A 37 11.80 2.45 -12.73
C ASP A 37 11.35 3.80 -12.13
N ILE A 38 10.03 4.04 -12.06
CA ILE A 38 9.47 5.19 -11.35
C ILE A 38 9.67 5.01 -9.85
N LEU A 39 9.21 3.88 -9.29
CA LEU A 39 9.25 3.59 -7.86
C LEU A 39 10.68 3.48 -7.31
N ARG A 40 11.65 3.04 -8.11
CA ARG A 40 13.07 2.97 -7.73
C ARG A 40 13.66 4.32 -7.32
N ARG A 41 13.05 5.43 -7.75
CA ARG A 41 13.49 6.79 -7.43
C ARG A 41 12.84 7.34 -6.17
N GLU A 42 11.81 6.68 -5.64
CA GLU A 42 11.13 7.10 -4.43
C GLU A 42 11.96 6.73 -3.19
N ALA A 43 11.90 7.59 -2.17
CA ALA A 43 12.54 7.29 -0.89
C ALA A 43 11.79 6.15 -0.20
N PRO A 44 12.47 5.19 0.45
CA PRO A 44 11.80 4.17 1.24
C PRO A 44 10.96 4.80 2.35
N GLU A 45 9.71 4.37 2.48
CA GLU A 45 8.83 4.79 3.56
C GLU A 45 9.16 4.10 4.89
N SER A 46 8.89 4.78 6.00
CA SER A 46 9.12 4.24 7.34
C SER A 46 8.05 4.72 8.33
N VAL A 47 7.77 3.89 9.33
CA VAL A 47 6.85 4.22 10.43
C VAL A 47 7.26 5.49 11.18
N VAL A 48 8.55 5.81 11.19
CA VAL A 48 9.09 7.00 11.86
C VAL A 48 8.83 8.31 11.10
N HIS A 49 8.47 8.25 9.82
CA HIS A 49 8.16 9.44 9.00
C HIS A 49 6.79 10.06 9.34
N LYS A 50 5.94 9.34 10.07
CA LYS A 50 4.60 9.80 10.46
C LYS A 50 4.69 11.01 11.39
N LYS A 51 3.78 11.97 11.19
CA LYS A 51 3.71 13.22 11.99
C LYS A 51 3.19 13.02 13.41
N LEU A 52 2.27 12.08 13.61
CA LEU A 52 1.73 11.76 14.94
C LEU A 52 2.54 10.62 15.56
N ARG A 53 2.48 10.54 16.90
CA ARG A 53 3.07 9.45 17.66
C ARG A 53 1.99 8.44 18.07
N PRO A 54 2.32 7.14 18.11
CA PRO A 54 1.43 6.13 18.66
C PRO A 54 1.20 6.36 20.16
N ALA A 55 0.20 5.70 20.72
CA ALA A 55 -0.15 5.81 22.13
C ALA A 55 0.98 5.38 23.09
N SER A 56 1.90 4.52 22.62
CA SER A 56 3.10 4.11 23.36
C SER A 56 4.17 5.21 23.44
N GLY A 57 4.12 6.21 22.54
CA GLY A 57 5.14 7.25 22.41
C GLY A 57 6.37 6.85 21.60
N ASP A 58 6.57 5.56 21.30
CA ASP A 58 7.70 5.07 20.49
C ASP A 58 7.42 5.25 18.99
N ALA A 59 8.26 5.98 18.27
CA ALA A 59 8.11 6.20 16.83
C ALA A 59 8.26 4.92 15.99
N HIS A 60 8.86 3.86 16.55
CA HIS A 60 9.03 2.57 15.89
C HIS A 60 7.80 1.68 15.98
N ASP A 61 6.82 2.02 16.82
CA ASP A 61 5.56 1.30 16.88
C ASP A 61 4.66 1.68 15.70
N TYR A 62 4.24 0.66 14.94
CA TYR A 62 3.28 0.85 13.86
C TYR A 62 1.94 1.32 14.43
N TYR A 63 1.40 2.41 13.86
CA TYR A 63 0.02 2.81 14.09
C TYR A 63 -0.67 3.27 12.80
N SER A 64 -1.98 3.10 12.77
CA SER A 64 -2.87 3.63 11.74
C SER A 64 -4.20 4.07 12.37
N LEU A 65 -4.86 5.04 11.75
CA LEU A 65 -6.23 5.40 12.11
C LEU A 65 -7.19 4.51 11.32
N GLY A 66 -8.22 3.99 11.99
CA GLY A 66 -9.24 3.21 11.30
C GLY A 66 -9.94 4.05 10.22
N THR A 67 -9.96 3.56 8.98
CA THR A 67 -10.34 4.31 7.78
C THR A 67 -11.74 4.92 7.83
N TYR A 68 -12.68 4.31 8.55
CA TYR A 68 -14.07 4.77 8.66
C TYR A 68 -14.38 5.53 9.94
N TRP A 69 -13.37 5.89 10.75
CA TRP A 69 -13.57 6.64 11.98
C TRP A 69 -13.38 8.13 11.74
N TRP A 70 -14.42 8.91 12.03
CA TRP A 70 -14.47 10.36 11.80
C TRP A 70 -14.69 11.13 13.11
N PRO A 71 -14.20 12.37 13.21
CA PRO A 71 -14.55 13.26 14.30
C PRO A 71 -16.08 13.40 14.44
N ASN A 72 -16.58 13.33 15.67
CA ASN A 72 -17.99 13.47 15.99
C ASN A 72 -18.40 14.95 15.93
N PRO A 73 -19.24 15.38 14.96
CA PRO A 73 -19.63 16.79 14.83
C PRO A 73 -20.53 17.27 15.98
N ARG A 74 -21.07 16.36 16.80
CA ARG A 74 -21.93 16.68 17.96
C ARG A 74 -21.14 16.87 19.26
N ARG A 75 -19.81 16.96 19.19
CA ARG A 75 -18.91 17.08 20.35
C ARG A 75 -17.88 18.18 20.06
N PRO A 76 -17.67 19.15 20.98
CA PRO A 76 -16.74 20.27 20.73
C PRO A 76 -15.31 19.84 20.38
N ASN A 77 -14.85 18.71 20.91
CA ASN A 77 -13.52 18.15 20.64
C ASN A 77 -13.51 17.06 19.57
N GLY A 78 -14.65 16.77 18.93
CA GLY A 78 -14.77 15.71 17.92
C GLY A 78 -14.64 14.29 18.48
N LEU A 79 -14.58 14.10 19.80
CA LEU A 79 -14.37 12.80 20.45
C LEU A 79 -15.62 12.29 21.18
N PRO A 80 -15.79 10.96 21.33
CA PRO A 80 -15.05 9.92 20.61
C PRO A 80 -15.40 9.96 19.12
N TYR A 81 -14.52 9.45 18.27
CA TYR A 81 -14.81 9.33 16.84
C TYR A 81 -16.04 8.46 16.62
N ILE A 82 -16.72 8.65 15.51
CA ILE A 82 -17.88 7.86 15.08
C ILE A 82 -17.55 7.12 13.77
N ARG A 83 -18.09 5.92 13.61
CA ARG A 83 -17.95 5.15 12.37
C ARG A 83 -18.87 5.71 11.29
N ARG A 84 -18.33 5.99 10.10
CA ARG A 84 -19.06 6.29 8.87
C ARG A 84 -18.66 5.26 7.82
N ASP A 85 -19.43 4.17 7.74
CA ASP A 85 -19.08 3.03 6.90
C ASP A 85 -19.03 3.41 5.42
N GLY A 86 -18.00 2.96 4.70
CA GLY A 86 -17.78 3.28 3.29
C GLY A 86 -17.23 4.70 3.01
N HIS A 87 -17.07 5.54 4.03
CA HIS A 87 -16.48 6.88 3.89
C HIS A 87 -15.09 6.94 4.52
N ILE A 88 -14.05 7.05 3.68
CA ILE A 88 -12.66 7.10 4.13
C ILE A 88 -12.35 8.47 4.73
N ASN A 89 -11.90 8.50 5.99
CA ASN A 89 -11.39 9.70 6.64
C ASN A 89 -9.97 10.02 6.12
N PRO A 90 -9.72 11.15 5.44
CA PRO A 90 -8.39 11.50 4.95
C PRO A 90 -7.32 11.60 6.06
N GLN A 91 -7.72 11.76 7.33
CA GLN A 91 -6.79 11.73 8.47
C GLN A 91 -6.14 10.36 8.69
N CYS A 92 -6.59 9.29 8.03
CA CYS A 92 -5.93 7.99 8.10
C CYS A 92 -4.71 7.86 7.19
N GLU A 93 -4.50 8.83 6.31
CA GLU A 93 -3.31 8.91 5.47
C GLU A 93 -2.16 9.57 6.24
N ASN A 94 -0.92 9.17 5.91
CA ASN A 94 0.31 9.66 6.55
C ASN A 94 0.71 11.05 6.08
#